data_AF-A0A259G6L9-F1
#
_entry.id   AF-A0A259G6L9-F1
#
_cell.length_a   1.000
_cell.length_b   1.000
_cell.length_c   1.000
_cell.angle_alpha   90.00
_cell.angle_beta   90.00
_cell.angle_gamma   90.00
#
_symmetry.space_group_name_H-M   'P 1'
#
loop_
_entity.id
_entity.type
_entity.pdbx_description
1 polymer ?
#
loop_
_entity_poly.entity_id
_entity_poly.type
_entity_poly.pdbx_seq_one_letter_code
_entity_poly.pdbx_strand_id
1 'polypeptide(L)'
;MPLVTLITVVRNDSEGLRRTLDSVAAQTFRDFQFVMVDGVSTDGTIDLIRQAPRVDTWISEPLPSRQLEWVWTSSIPTGFTARTARLSKLISTT
;
A
#
# COMPACT_ATOMS: atom_id res chain seq x y z
N MET A 1 7.15 13.85 -13.03
CA MET A 1 6.41 13.32 -11.85
C MET A 1 5.66 12.09 -12.33
N PRO A 2 5.62 11.00 -11.56
CA PRO A 2 4.94 9.77 -11.97
C PRO A 2 3.45 10.02 -12.18
N LEU A 3 2.86 9.42 -13.21
CA LEU A 3 1.44 9.58 -13.53
C LEU A 3 0.53 8.91 -12.50
N VAL A 4 0.99 7.79 -11.93
CA VAL A 4 0.23 6.95 -10.99
C VAL A 4 1.10 6.55 -9.81
N THR A 5 0.53 6.51 -8.60
CA THR A 5 1.18 5.91 -7.44
C THR A 5 0.42 4.64 -7.06
N LEU A 6 1.08 3.49 -7.17
CA LEU A 6 0.60 2.21 -6.69
C LEU A 6 1.00 2.07 -5.23
N ILE A 7 0.02 1.98 -4.33
CA ILE A 7 0.25 1.75 -2.90
C ILE A 7 -0.26 0.35 -2.57
N THR A 8 0.60 -0.51 -2.07
CA THR A 8 0.22 -1.86 -1.62
C THR A 8 0.52 -2.02 -0.14
N VAL A 9 -0.49 -2.43 0.62
CA VAL A 9 -0.40 -2.71 2.05
C VAL A 9 -0.34 -4.22 2.26
N VAL A 10 0.62 -4.71 3.04
CA VAL A 10 0.81 -6.14 3.29
C VAL A 10 1.10 -6.41 4.76
N ARG A 11 0.68 -7.56 5.28
CA ARG A 11 1.03 -8.04 6.62
C ARG A 11 1.01 -9.57 6.67
N ASN A 12 2.15 -10.17 7.00
CA ASN A 12 2.32 -11.63 7.14
C ASN A 12 1.82 -12.43 5.91
N ASP A 13 2.08 -11.93 4.70
CA ASP A 13 1.63 -12.57 3.46
C ASP A 13 2.73 -12.54 2.39
N SER A 14 3.83 -13.23 2.68
CA SER A 14 4.96 -13.38 1.76
C SER A 14 4.58 -14.03 0.42
N GLU A 15 3.64 -14.99 0.40
CA GLU A 15 3.22 -15.65 -0.84
C GLU A 15 2.39 -14.71 -1.73
N GLY A 16 1.38 -14.04 -1.17
CA GLY A 16 0.56 -13.06 -1.89
C GLY A 16 1.41 -11.87 -2.37
N LEU A 17 2.36 -11.43 -1.54
CA LEU A 17 3.31 -10.40 -1.93
C LEU A 17 4.13 -10.82 -3.15
N ARG A 18 4.68 -12.05 -3.16
CA ARG A 18 5.49 -12.51 -4.28
C ARG A 18 4.72 -12.47 -5.60
N ARG A 19 3.48 -12.95 -5.61
CA ARG A 19 2.59 -12.90 -6.79
C ARG A 19 2.34 -11.45 -7.23
N THR A 20 2.17 -10.54 -6.28
CA THR A 20 1.97 -9.12 -6.55
C THR A 20 3.21 -8.50 -7.18
N LEU A 21 4.40 -8.77 -6.63
CA LEU A 21 5.67 -8.30 -7.17
C LEU A 21 5.90 -8.81 -8.60
N ASP A 22 5.63 -10.09 -8.86
CA ASP A 22 5.73 -10.68 -10.20
C ASP A 22 4.77 -10.00 -11.18
N SER A 23 3.53 -9.74 -10.75
CA SER A 23 2.51 -9.04 -11.55
C SER A 23 2.93 -7.60 -11.88
N VAL A 24 3.45 -6.86 -10.89
CA VAL A 24 3.92 -5.48 -11.08
C VAL A 24 5.16 -5.44 -11.97
N ALA A 25 6.08 -6.39 -11.82
CA ALA A 25 7.27 -6.49 -12.66
C ALA A 25 6.93 -6.77 -14.14
N ALA A 26 5.84 -7.51 -14.39
CA ALA A 26 5.35 -7.82 -15.72
C ALA A 26 4.61 -6.66 -16.42
N GLN A 27 4.34 -5.54 -15.73
CA GLN A 27 3.64 -4.41 -16.34
C GLN A 27 4.47 -3.75 -17.45
N THR A 28 3.80 -3.46 -18.57
CA THR A 28 4.36 -2.73 -19.72
C THR A 28 4.34 -1.22 -19.49
N PHE A 29 3.36 -0.71 -18.75
CA PHE A 29 3.34 0.67 -18.27
C PHE A 29 4.43 0.86 -17.22
N ARG A 30 5.20 1.96 -17.29
CA ARG A 30 6.37 2.20 -16.40
C ARG A 30 6.34 3.55 -15.68
N ASP A 31 5.42 4.44 -16.04
CA ASP A 31 5.33 5.78 -15.44
C ASP A 31 4.47 5.75 -14.16
N PHE A 32 4.88 4.91 -13.21
CA PHE A 32 4.27 4.81 -11.90
C PHE A 32 5.34 4.72 -10.80
N GLN A 33 4.96 5.20 -9.62
CA GLN A 33 5.70 4.97 -8.38
C GLN A 33 5.06 3.81 -7.62
N PHE A 34 5.87 2.90 -7.10
CA PHE A 34 5.41 1.79 -6.28
C PHE A 34 5.84 1.96 -4.82
N VAL A 35 4.85 2.16 -3.96
CA VAL A 35 5.01 2.31 -2.51
C VAL A 35 4.46 1.08 -1.79
N MET A 36 5.29 0.49 -0.94
CA MET A 36 4.91 -0.65 -0.10
C MET A 36 4.73 -0.21 1.35
N VAL A 37 3.65 -0.65 1.98
CA VAL A 37 3.40 -0.40 3.40
C VAL A 37 3.24 -1.76 4.09
N ASP A 38 4.21 -2.10 4.92
CA ASP A 38 4.23 -3.33 5.69
C ASP A 38 3.65 -3.11 7.09
N GLY A 39 2.81 -4.05 7.55
CA GLY A 39 2.15 -3.99 8.84
C GLY A 39 2.92 -4.59 10.02
N VAL A 40 4.23 -4.37 10.06
CA VAL A 40 5.18 -5.05 10.96
C VAL A 40 5.04 -6.56 10.82
N SER A 41 5.32 -7.04 9.61
CA SER A 41 5.29 -8.47 9.35
C SER A 41 6.41 -9.17 10.13
N THR A 42 6.08 -10.33 10.68
CA THR A 42 7.02 -11.23 11.37
C THR A 42 7.36 -12.45 10.51
N ASP A 43 6.75 -12.57 9.33
CA ASP A 43 7.12 -13.56 8.32
C ASP A 43 8.21 -13.00 7.38
N GLY A 44 8.57 -13.77 6.35
CA GLY A 44 9.54 -13.36 5.33
C GLY A 44 9.10 -12.21 4.41
N THR A 45 7.96 -11.56 4.66
CA THR A 45 7.42 -10.46 3.83
C THR A 45 8.42 -9.30 3.73
N ILE A 46 9.03 -8.88 4.85
CA ILE A 46 9.97 -7.75 4.85
C ILE A 46 11.19 -8.05 3.97
N ASP A 47 11.70 -9.28 4.02
CA ASP A 47 12.86 -9.66 3.22
C ASP A 47 12.52 -9.70 1.73
N LEU A 48 11.30 -10.09 1.36
CA LEU A 48 10.81 -10.00 -0.02
C LEU A 48 10.71 -8.54 -0.50
N ILE A 49 10.17 -7.63 0.33
CA ILE A 49 10.10 -6.20 0.00
C ILE A 49 11.50 -5.63 -0.25
N ARG A 50 12.46 -5.96 0.62
CA ARG A 50 13.86 -5.49 0.51
C ARG A 50 14.55 -5.98 -0.76
N GLN A 51 14.19 -7.16 -1.24
CA GLN A 51 14.77 -7.76 -2.44
C GLN A 51 14.04 -7.33 -3.73
N ALA A 52 12.92 -6.61 -3.63
CA ALA A 52 12.09 -6.25 -4.77
C ALA A 52 12.61 -5.00 -5.51
N PRO A 53 13.19 -5.13 -6.72
CA PRO A 53 13.82 -4.02 -7.42
C PRO A 53 12.83 -2.99 -8.01
N ARG A 54 11.53 -3.30 -8.01
CA ARG A 54 10.47 -2.39 -8.51
C ARG A 54 9.78 -1.58 -7.42
N VAL A 55 10.11 -1.81 -6.15
CA VAL A 55 9.57 -1.03 -5.04
C VAL A 55 10.43 0.21 -4.89
N ASP A 56 9.83 1.38 -5.11
CA ASP A 56 10.56 2.66 -5.02
C ASP A 56 10.71 3.13 -3.57
N THR A 57 9.72 2.80 -2.73
CA THR A 57 9.72 3.19 -1.31
C THR A 57 8.94 2.19 -0.50
N TRP A 58 9.41 1.89 0.71
CA TRP A 58 8.65 1.06 1.64
C TRP A 58 8.78 1.55 3.08
N ILE A 59 7.74 1.32 3.87
CA ILE A 59 7.64 1.67 5.28
C ILE A 59 7.07 0.44 6.01
N SER A 60 7.58 0.13 7.21
CA SER A 60 7.02 -0.91 8.08
C SER A 60 6.55 -0.28 9.38
N GLU A 61 5.24 -0.24 9.58
CA GLU A 61 4.59 0.39 10.72
C GLU A 61 3.36 -0.41 11.15
N PRO A 62 2.97 -0.38 12.44
CA PRO A 62 1.77 -1.07 12.89
C PRO A 62 0.52 -0.54 12.17
N LEU A 63 -0.19 -1.41 11.47
CA LEU A 63 -1.43 -1.00 10.80
C LEU A 63 -2.54 -0.77 11.84
N PRO A 64 -3.18 0.41 11.87
CA PRO A 64 -4.34 0.63 12.72
C PRO A 64 -5.56 -0.15 12.21
N SER A 65 -6.57 -0.30 13.06
CA SER A 65 -7.82 -1.04 12.78
C SER A 65 -8.62 -0.51 11.58
N ARG A 66 -8.34 0.71 11.11
CA ARG A 66 -8.89 1.32 9.90
C ARG A 66 -7.78 1.62 8.89
N GLN A 67 -7.43 0.59 8.12
CA GLN A 67 -6.29 0.60 7.20
C GLN A 67 -6.36 1.69 6.12
N LEU A 68 -7.53 1.94 5.53
CA LEU A 68 -7.65 2.90 4.42
C LEU A 68 -7.61 4.36 4.89
N GLU A 69 -8.35 4.73 5.95
CA GLU A 69 -8.35 6.11 6.47
C GLU A 69 -6.93 6.56 6.87
N TRP A 70 -6.13 5.66 7.43
CA TRP A 70 -4.77 5.97 7.87
C TRP A 70 -3.79 6.18 6.72
N VAL A 71 -3.86 5.38 5.65
CA VAL A 71 -2.99 5.56 4.46
C VAL A 71 -3.20 6.96 3.85
N TRP A 72 -4.45 7.44 3.81
CA TRP A 72 -4.81 8.76 3.30
C TRP A 72 -4.31 9.92 4.19
N THR A 73 -4.14 9.73 5.49
CA THR A 73 -3.67 10.79 6.41
C THR A 73 -2.15 10.91 6.50
N SER A 74 -1.41 9.83 6.26
CA SER A 74 0.04 9.79 6.48
C SER A 74 0.87 10.01 5.20
N SER A 75 0.25 9.88 4.02
CA SER A 75 0.97 9.85 2.74
C SER A 75 0.72 11.06 1.82
N ILE A 76 -0.12 12.03 2.22
CA ILE A 76 -0.48 13.18 1.38
C ILE A 76 0.07 14.48 2.00
N PRO A 77 0.80 15.32 1.22
CA PRO A 77 1.22 16.64 1.69
C PRO A 77 0.01 17.49 2.12
N THR A 78 0.17 18.24 3.20
CA THR A 78 -0.78 19.22 3.74
C THR A 78 -1.19 20.24 2.67
N GLY A 79 -2.26 19.96 1.93
CA GLY A 79 -2.73 20.82 0.84
C GLY A 79 -3.87 20.23 0.01
N PHE A 80 -4.13 18.93 0.11
CA PHE A 80 -5.26 18.29 -0.57
C PHE A 80 -6.49 18.24 0.36
N THR A 81 -7.39 19.20 0.25
CA THR A 81 -8.69 19.14 0.95
C THR A 81 -9.59 18.13 0.25
N ALA A 82 -9.48 16.86 0.61
CA ALA A 82 -10.52 15.88 0.27
C ALA A 82 -11.79 16.24 1.06
N ARG A 83 -12.82 16.74 0.38
CA ARG A 83 -14.16 16.85 0.98
C ARG A 83 -14.60 15.44 1.35
N THR A 84 -14.67 15.16 2.64
CA THR A 84 -15.22 13.93 3.21
C THR A 84 -16.65 13.72 2.70
N ALA A 85 -16.80 12.88 1.68
CA ALA A 85 -18.09 12.31 1.34
C ALA A 85 -18.37 11.18 2.34
N ARG A 86 -19.29 11.47 3.26
CA ARG A 86 -19.88 10.62 4.28
C ARG A 86 -20.20 9.21 3.77
N LEU A 87 -19.33 8.23 4.04
CA LEU A 87 -19.59 6.79 3.86
C LEU A 87 -19.80 6.10 5.22
N SER A 88 -20.59 6.71 6.11
CA SER A 88 -20.96 6.12 7.40
C SER A 88 -22.26 5.30 7.35
N LYS A 89 -22.66 4.76 6.20
CA LYS A 89 -23.98 4.12 6.05
C LYS A 89 -24.02 2.77 5.34
N LEU A 90 -22.88 2.14 5.03
CA LEU A 90 -22.86 0.89 4.28
C LEU A 90 -21.97 -0.19 4.90
N ILE A 91 -22.06 -0.39 6.22
CA ILE A 91 -21.64 -1.62 6.90
C ILE A 91 -22.37 -1.70 8.24
N SER A 92 -23.67 -1.93 8.17
CA SER A 92 -24.50 -2.37 9.28
C SER A 92 -25.75 -3.03 8.71
N THR A 93 -25.61 -4.21 8.12
CA THR A 93 -26.68 -5.21 8.15
C THR A 93 -26.07 -6.61 8.10
N THR A 94 -26.53 -7.40 9.08
CA THR A 94 -26.38 -8.85 9.32
C THR A 94 -25.21 -9.25 10.21
#